data_AF-A0A4C1ZDZ8-F1
#
_entry.id   AF-A0A4C1ZDZ8-F1
#
_cell.length_a   1.000
_cell.length_b   1.000
_cell.length_c   1.000
_cell.angle_alpha   90.00
_cell.angle_beta   90.00
_cell.angle_gamma   90.00
#
_symmetry.space_group_name_H-M   'P 1'
#
loop_
_entity.id
_entity.type
_entity.pdbx_description
1 polymer ?
#
loop_
_entity_poly.entity_id
_entity_poly.type
_entity_poly.pdbx_seq_one_letter_code
_entity_poly.pdbx_strand_id
1 'polypeptide(L)'
;MPEWKERVPLTRSHCERITALDSKHINILIPDDTSNYYNYKGAHSIILLALVDDDYCFSYVNVGTNGKPSDGGFYQVSNLAQALENNTLNLPDLSVVMADVAFPLKSYLMKPYRTTPTRKGKIFNYRLSRARRIVENAFGILVTIFRFLMDAIDIMAPKNVDRITLVTYSLHNWLRKTSDMYITQRYVDFEDIQERVVVPGSWRAQLRRALESLLPTRYSNHASRRQYQ
;
A
#
# COMPACT_ATOMS: atom_id res chain seq x y z
N MET A 1 -7.31 -11.65 23.15
CA MET A 1 -7.08 -11.06 21.82
C MET A 1 -5.72 -11.52 21.36
N PRO A 2 -5.53 -12.12 20.18
CA PRO A 2 -4.31 -12.86 19.98
C PRO A 2 -3.22 -11.96 19.34
N GLU A 3 -2.02 -12.12 19.89
CA GLU A 3 -0.90 -11.18 20.08
C GLU A 3 0.07 -11.08 18.88
N TRP A 4 -0.18 -11.80 17.81
CA TRP A 4 0.63 -11.89 16.58
C TRP A 4 0.57 -10.68 15.61
N LYS A 5 0.11 -9.50 16.03
CA LYS A 5 0.26 -8.25 15.23
C LYS A 5 1.62 -7.57 15.44
N GLU A 6 2.61 -8.26 16.01
CA GLU A 6 3.84 -7.63 16.47
C GLU A 6 4.96 -7.57 15.43
N ARG A 7 5.30 -6.31 15.11
CA ARG A 7 6.64 -5.72 14.99
C ARG A 7 7.73 -6.57 14.34
N VAL A 8 8.03 -6.23 13.08
CA VAL A 8 9.36 -6.49 12.50
C VAL A 8 10.37 -5.63 13.28
N PRO A 9 11.43 -6.20 13.88
CA PRO A 9 12.40 -5.42 14.65
C PRO A 9 13.11 -4.40 13.75
N LEU A 10 13.07 -3.12 14.14
CA LEU A 10 13.80 -2.05 13.48
C LEU A 10 15.29 -2.10 13.90
N THR A 11 16.07 -3.02 13.36
CA THR A 11 17.53 -3.05 13.61
C THR A 11 18.26 -2.23 12.56
N ARG A 12 18.52 -0.95 12.87
CA ARG A 12 19.73 -0.19 12.47
C ARG A 12 19.75 1.17 13.15
N SER A 13 20.83 1.45 13.86
CA SER A 13 21.10 2.64 14.66
C SER A 13 21.47 3.86 13.80
N HIS A 14 20.92 5.03 14.18
CA HIS A 14 21.39 6.39 13.89
C HIS A 14 21.60 6.81 12.42
N CYS A 15 20.55 6.77 11.61
CA CYS A 15 20.45 7.66 10.45
C CYS A 15 18.97 8.02 10.24
N GLU A 16 18.70 9.28 9.89
CA GLU A 16 17.37 9.80 9.55
C GLU A 16 16.64 8.81 8.61
N ARG A 17 15.52 8.24 9.06
CA ARG A 17 14.81 7.22 8.27
C ARG A 17 13.63 7.85 7.54
N ILE A 18 13.73 7.93 6.22
CA ILE A 18 12.60 8.33 5.38
C ILE A 18 11.70 7.10 5.24
N THR A 19 10.44 7.27 5.61
CA THR A 19 9.42 6.24 5.39
C THR A 19 8.25 6.83 4.62
N ALA A 20 7.56 5.98 3.86
CA ALA A 20 6.38 6.38 3.11
C ALA A 20 5.19 5.53 3.53
N LEU A 21 4.07 6.20 3.80
CA LEU A 21 2.80 5.61 4.19
C LEU A 21 1.84 5.68 3.03
N ASP A 22 1.21 4.56 2.73
CA ASP A 22 0.14 4.50 1.74
C ASP A 22 -0.81 3.35 2.06
N SER A 23 -1.99 3.40 1.46
CA SER A 23 -2.96 2.31 1.56
C SER A 23 -3.19 1.64 0.22
N LYS A 24 -3.64 0.38 0.26
CA LYS A 24 -4.02 -0.38 -0.91
C LYS A 24 -5.32 -1.12 -0.65
N HIS A 25 -6.22 -1.10 -1.63
CA HIS A 25 -7.37 -2.00 -1.66
C HIS A 25 -6.94 -3.36 -2.22
N ILE A 26 -7.19 -4.41 -1.44
CA ILE A 26 -7.11 -5.80 -1.87
C ILE A 26 -8.51 -6.22 -2.27
N ASN A 27 -8.72 -6.51 -3.54
CA ASN A 27 -10.03 -6.91 -4.04
C ASN A 27 -10.38 -8.31 -3.54
N ILE A 28 -11.64 -8.49 -3.14
CA ILE A 28 -12.13 -9.78 -2.64
C ILE A 28 -13.47 -10.08 -3.31
N LEU A 29 -13.74 -11.36 -3.56
CA LEU A 29 -15.09 -11.81 -3.86
C LEU A 29 -15.79 -12.14 -2.54
N ILE A 30 -16.97 -11.57 -2.34
CA ILE A 30 -17.81 -11.89 -1.18
C ILE A 30 -19.10 -12.49 -1.73
N PRO A 31 -19.54 -13.65 -1.22
CA PRO A 31 -20.77 -14.28 -1.67
C PRO A 31 -22.03 -13.46 -1.32
N ASP A 32 -21.96 -12.65 -0.25
CA ASP A 32 -23.05 -11.79 0.22
C ASP A 32 -22.75 -10.30 -0.02
N ASP A 33 -23.74 -9.56 -0.53
CA ASP A 33 -23.69 -8.11 -0.79
C ASP A 33 -23.63 -7.31 0.53
N THR A 34 -22.45 -7.30 1.14
CA THR A 34 -22.17 -6.56 2.36
C THR A 34 -21.56 -5.21 1.99
N SER A 35 -22.42 -4.18 1.98
CA SER A 35 -22.05 -2.78 1.67
C SER A 35 -20.85 -2.22 2.44
N ASN A 36 -20.46 -2.85 3.53
CA ASN A 36 -19.27 -2.50 4.31
C ASN A 36 -17.96 -2.72 3.54
N TYR A 37 -17.89 -3.67 2.61
CA TYR A 37 -16.67 -3.93 1.83
C TYR A 37 -16.63 -3.19 0.49
N TYR A 38 -17.76 -2.60 0.10
CA TYR A 38 -17.88 -1.86 -1.15
C TYR A 38 -17.12 -0.54 -1.08
N ASN A 39 -16.10 -0.40 -1.91
CA ASN A 39 -15.24 0.78 -1.96
C ASN A 39 -15.73 1.81 -2.97
N TYR A 40 -15.13 3.01 -2.95
CA TYR A 40 -15.46 4.09 -3.88
C TYR A 40 -15.11 3.78 -5.35
N LYS A 41 -14.39 2.69 -5.62
CA LYS A 41 -14.04 2.21 -6.98
C LYS A 41 -15.03 1.20 -7.53
N GLY A 42 -16.12 0.92 -6.81
CA GLY A 42 -17.17 0.02 -7.26
C GLY A 42 -16.84 -1.47 -7.10
N ALA A 43 -15.91 -1.81 -6.19
CA ALA A 43 -15.52 -3.20 -5.93
C ALA A 43 -15.54 -3.51 -4.43
N HIS A 44 -15.68 -4.80 -4.08
CA HIS A 44 -15.49 -5.26 -2.71
C HIS A 44 -14.00 -5.41 -2.42
N SER A 45 -13.55 -4.84 -1.30
CA SER A 45 -12.13 -4.87 -0.94
C SER A 45 -11.90 -4.82 0.56
N ILE A 46 -10.70 -5.22 0.97
CA ILE A 46 -10.13 -4.95 2.28
C ILE A 46 -9.05 -3.88 2.11
N ILE A 47 -9.00 -2.93 3.04
CA ILE A 47 -7.95 -1.92 3.10
C ILE A 47 -6.75 -2.53 3.80
N LEU A 48 -5.62 -2.38 3.14
CA LEU A 48 -4.31 -2.55 3.71
C LEU A 48 -3.69 -1.17 3.90
N LEU A 49 -3.18 -0.90 5.10
CA LEU A 49 -2.32 0.25 5.38
C LEU A 49 -0.89 -0.24 5.60
N ALA A 50 0.09 0.38 4.95
CA ALA A 50 1.48 0.00 5.12
C ALA A 50 2.45 1.17 5.21
N LEU A 51 3.45 1.02 6.09
CA LEU A 51 4.62 1.89 6.18
C LEU A 51 5.80 1.17 5.53
N VAL A 52 6.48 1.85 4.62
CA VAL A 52 7.60 1.30 3.84
C VAL A 52 8.84 2.14 4.04
N ASP A 53 9.98 1.49 4.25
CA ASP A 53 11.29 2.14 4.36
C ASP A 53 12.01 2.28 3.01
N ASP A 54 13.15 2.96 3.03
CA ASP A 54 13.99 3.26 1.88
C ASP A 54 14.64 2.03 1.20
N ASP A 55 14.61 0.85 1.82
CA ASP A 55 15.01 -0.43 1.23
C ASP A 55 13.79 -1.24 0.75
N TYR A 56 12.65 -0.55 0.55
CA TYR A 56 11.38 -1.13 0.11
C TYR A 56 10.82 -2.20 1.07
N CYS A 57 11.30 -2.29 2.30
CA CYS A 57 10.75 -3.20 3.29
C CYS A 57 9.51 -2.61 3.93
N PHE A 58 8.50 -3.46 4.14
CA PHE A 58 7.30 -3.10 4.88
C PHE A 58 7.60 -3.15 6.38
N SER A 59 7.82 -1.98 6.98
CA SER A 59 8.11 -1.84 8.41
C SER A 59 6.86 -1.95 9.28
N TYR A 60 5.69 -1.65 8.71
CA TYR A 60 4.39 -1.84 9.35
C TYR A 60 3.34 -2.24 8.32
N VAL A 61 2.45 -3.14 8.70
CA VAL A 61 1.30 -3.58 7.91
C VAL A 61 0.08 -3.73 8.81
N ASN A 62 -1.05 -3.17 8.41
CA ASN A 62 -2.36 -3.41 9.02
C ASN A 62 -3.38 -3.81 7.95
N VAL A 63 -3.90 -5.03 8.09
CA VAL A 63 -4.88 -5.65 7.18
C VAL A 63 -6.17 -5.93 7.95
N GLY A 64 -7.30 -5.94 7.25
CA GLY A 64 -8.55 -6.52 7.75
C GLY A 64 -9.67 -5.51 7.97
N THR A 65 -9.49 -4.24 7.61
CA THR A 65 -10.59 -3.28 7.60
C THR A 65 -11.33 -3.33 6.28
N ASN A 66 -12.65 -3.38 6.34
CA ASN A 66 -13.55 -3.37 5.20
C ASN A 66 -13.32 -2.14 4.31
N GLY A 67 -13.49 -2.25 2.99
CA GLY A 67 -13.11 -1.28 1.96
C GLY A 67 -13.80 0.09 1.95
N LYS A 68 -14.71 0.37 2.89
CA LYS A 68 -15.55 1.57 2.91
C LYS A 68 -14.88 2.84 3.45
N PRO A 69 -14.08 2.81 4.54
CA PRO A 69 -13.40 4.00 5.05
C PRO A 69 -12.39 4.56 4.04
N SER A 70 -12.14 5.87 4.10
CA SER A 70 -11.01 6.47 3.37
C SER A 70 -9.68 6.14 4.04
N ASP A 71 -8.59 6.26 3.30
CA ASP A 71 -7.22 6.06 3.78
C ASP A 71 -6.93 6.84 5.07
N GLY A 72 -7.30 8.12 5.10
CA GLY A 72 -7.13 8.97 6.29
C GLY A 72 -8.02 8.56 7.46
N GLY A 73 -9.25 8.11 7.19
CA GLY A 73 -10.16 7.61 8.22
C GLY A 73 -9.67 6.31 8.84
N PHE A 74 -9.17 5.37 8.02
CA PHE A 74 -8.58 4.13 8.50
C PHE A 74 -7.29 4.36 9.28
N TYR A 75 -6.43 5.27 8.81
CA TYR A 75 -5.21 5.66 9.52
C TYR A 75 -5.51 6.13 10.95
N GLN A 76 -6.49 7.02 11.14
CA GLN A 76 -6.79 7.61 12.46
C GLN A 76 -7.16 6.59 13.53
N VAL A 77 -7.80 5.48 13.14
CA VAL A 77 -8.18 4.39 14.05
C VAL A 77 -7.18 3.25 14.11
N SER A 78 -6.05 3.38 13.40
CA SER A 78 -5.03 2.33 13.32
C SER A 78 -4.10 2.33 14.53
N ASN A 79 -3.58 1.14 14.87
CA ASN A 79 -2.54 1.00 15.89
C ASN A 79 -1.26 1.78 15.53
N LEU A 80 -1.00 2.02 14.23
CA LEU A 80 0.11 2.85 13.78
C LEU A 80 -0.04 4.30 14.22
N ALA A 81 -1.22 4.90 14.04
CA ALA A 81 -1.47 6.27 14.46
C ALA A 81 -1.30 6.42 15.97
N GLN A 82 -1.85 5.48 16.76
CA GLN A 82 -1.67 5.45 18.21
C GLN A 82 -0.19 5.32 18.60
N ALA A 83 0.56 4.44 17.93
CA ALA A 83 1.97 4.24 18.23
C ALA A 83 2.85 5.45 17.86
N LEU A 84 2.52 6.15 16.77
CA LEU A 84 3.20 7.39 16.37
C LEU A 84 2.86 8.55 17.32
N GLU A 85 1.59 8.69 17.73
CA GLU A 85 1.17 9.72 18.67
C GLU A 85 1.78 9.53 20.07
N ASN A 86 1.90 8.28 20.51
CA ASN A 86 2.49 7.94 21.81
C ASN A 86 4.01 7.72 21.77
N ASN A 87 4.65 7.94 20.61
CA ASN A 87 6.07 7.72 20.38
C ASN A 87 6.58 6.31 20.78
N THR A 88 5.76 5.26 20.62
CA THR A 88 6.10 3.88 21.02
C THR A 88 6.78 3.07 19.93
N LEU A 89 6.89 3.63 18.72
CA LEU A 89 7.63 3.03 17.61
C LEU A 89 9.15 3.20 17.71
N ASN A 90 9.64 4.00 18.67
CA ASN A 90 11.06 4.33 18.85
C ASN A 90 11.74 4.71 17.51
N LEU A 91 11.05 5.52 16.71
CA LEU A 91 11.64 6.04 15.48
C LEU A 91 12.83 6.95 15.85
N PRO A 92 13.92 6.95 15.07
CA PRO A 92 15.00 7.91 15.25
C PRO A 92 14.48 9.34 15.26
N ASP A 93 15.11 10.21 16.04
CA ASP A 93 14.83 11.65 16.00
C ASP A 93 14.90 12.15 14.55
N LEU A 94 13.95 13.03 14.17
CA LEU A 94 13.76 13.55 12.80
C LEU A 94 13.20 12.56 11.77
N SER A 95 12.68 11.40 12.18
CA SER A 95 11.95 10.52 11.26
C SER A 95 10.68 11.20 10.74
N VAL A 96 10.57 11.34 9.41
CA VAL A 96 9.40 11.92 8.75
C VAL A 96 8.71 10.85 7.90
N VAL A 97 7.41 10.69 8.13
CA VAL A 97 6.53 9.84 7.32
C VAL A 97 5.92 10.65 6.19
N MET A 98 6.12 10.20 4.96
CA MET A 98 5.57 10.84 3.75
C MET A 98 4.24 10.16 3.37
N ALA A 99 3.16 10.92 3.27
CA ALA A 99 1.82 10.37 3.02
C ALA A 99 1.06 11.15 1.94
N ASP A 100 -0.03 10.55 1.45
CA ASP A 100 -0.90 11.18 0.45
C ASP A 100 -1.78 12.28 1.07
N VAL A 101 -2.39 13.09 0.21
CA VAL A 101 -3.33 14.17 0.54
C VAL A 101 -4.53 13.71 1.39
N ALA A 102 -4.87 12.42 1.32
CA ALA A 102 -5.93 11.78 2.09
C ALA A 102 -5.60 11.65 3.59
N PHE A 103 -4.33 11.63 3.96
CA PHE A 103 -3.87 11.50 5.34
C PHE A 103 -3.91 12.84 6.09
N PRO A 104 -3.96 12.85 7.44
CA PRO A 104 -3.84 14.09 8.22
C PRO A 104 -2.42 14.68 8.14
N LEU A 105 -2.29 15.98 8.35
CA LEU A 105 -0.99 16.63 8.57
C LEU A 105 -0.66 16.55 10.07
N LYS A 106 0.51 16.01 10.43
CA LYS A 106 1.01 15.90 11.81
C LYS A 106 2.50 16.27 11.84
N SER A 107 3.07 16.47 13.03
CA SER A 107 4.51 16.78 13.20
C SER A 107 5.43 15.70 12.59
N TYR A 108 4.98 14.45 12.62
CA TYR A 108 5.69 13.27 12.10
C TYR A 108 5.16 12.82 10.71
N LEU A 109 4.05 13.39 10.21
CA LEU A 109 3.35 12.94 8.99
C LEU A 109 3.14 14.10 8.03
N MET A 110 3.92 14.12 6.96
CA MET A 110 3.91 15.15 5.93
C MET A 110 3.03 14.74 4.76
N LYS A 111 2.30 15.70 4.19
CA LYS A 111 1.46 15.51 3.01
C LYS A 111 1.57 16.70 2.04
N PRO A 112 1.20 16.54 0.76
CA PRO A 112 1.27 17.63 -0.21
C PRO A 112 0.45 18.86 0.21
N TYR A 113 0.94 20.05 -0.15
CA TYR A 113 0.12 21.26 -0.17
C TYR A 113 -1.04 21.11 -1.16
N ARG A 114 -2.24 21.50 -0.73
CA ARG A 114 -3.44 21.56 -1.59
C ARG A 114 -3.44 22.83 -2.45
N THR A 115 -4.32 22.85 -3.46
CA THR A 115 -4.73 23.97 -4.34
C THR A 115 -3.76 25.16 -4.47
N THR A 116 -3.24 25.34 -5.70
CA THR A 116 -2.38 26.46 -6.11
C THR A 116 -1.20 26.75 -5.17
N PRO A 117 -0.29 25.79 -4.96
CA PRO A 117 0.87 26.00 -4.12
C PRO A 117 1.80 27.08 -4.69
N THR A 118 2.41 27.85 -3.79
CA THR A 118 3.51 28.77 -4.13
C THR A 118 4.67 28.02 -4.80
N ARG A 119 5.66 28.74 -5.36
CA ARG A 119 6.86 28.11 -5.94
C ARG A 119 7.54 27.15 -4.94
N LYS A 120 7.66 27.54 -3.67
CA LYS A 120 8.21 26.68 -2.60
C LYS A 120 7.34 25.46 -2.36
N GLY A 121 6.01 25.63 -2.32
CA GLY A 121 5.06 24.53 -2.17
C GLY A 121 5.10 23.53 -3.34
N LYS A 122 5.30 24.01 -4.58
CA LYS A 122 5.49 23.14 -5.76
C LYS A 122 6.76 22.29 -5.63
N ILE A 123 7.87 22.91 -5.21
CA ILE A 123 9.14 22.19 -4.97
C ILE A 123 8.97 21.15 -3.86
N PHE A 124 8.28 21.51 -2.78
CA PHE A 124 7.97 20.58 -1.69
C PHE A 124 7.12 19.40 -2.18
N ASN A 125 6.01 19.66 -2.88
CA ASN A 125 5.13 18.61 -3.41
C ASN A 125 5.88 17.68 -4.36
N TYR A 126 6.76 18.21 -5.20
CA TYR A 126 7.64 17.40 -6.05
C TYR A 126 8.55 16.50 -5.21
N ARG A 127 9.26 17.04 -4.20
CA ARG A 127 10.13 16.26 -3.31
C ARG A 127 9.37 15.18 -2.53
N LEU A 128 8.19 15.52 -2.02
CA LEU A 128 7.34 14.58 -1.29
C LEU A 128 6.82 13.48 -2.22
N SER A 129 6.38 13.83 -3.44
CA SER A 129 6.00 12.84 -4.45
C SER A 129 7.16 11.90 -4.77
N ARG A 130 8.39 12.41 -4.91
CA ARG A 130 9.59 11.58 -5.08
C ARG A 130 9.81 10.61 -3.93
N ALA A 131 9.71 11.07 -2.68
CA ALA A 131 9.87 10.21 -1.50
C ALA A 131 8.77 9.14 -1.42
N ARG A 132 7.53 9.47 -1.79
CA ARG A 132 6.41 8.50 -1.85
C ARG A 132 6.59 7.39 -2.89
N ARG A 133 7.49 7.54 -3.86
CA ARG A 133 7.74 6.47 -4.85
C ARG A 133 8.27 5.20 -4.21
N ILE A 134 8.86 5.30 -3.01
CA ILE A 134 9.30 4.15 -2.23
C ILE A 134 8.13 3.19 -1.97
N VAL A 135 7.02 3.68 -1.40
CA VAL A 135 5.85 2.85 -1.11
C VAL A 135 5.10 2.44 -2.38
N GLU A 136 5.04 3.30 -3.39
CA GLU A 136 4.46 2.94 -4.70
C GLU A 136 5.22 1.78 -5.37
N ASN A 137 6.54 1.84 -5.37
CA ASN A 137 7.41 0.78 -5.88
C ASN A 137 7.20 -0.50 -5.06
N ALA A 138 7.23 -0.44 -3.73
CA ALA A 138 7.07 -1.62 -2.88
C ALA A 138 5.73 -2.33 -3.13
N PHE A 139 4.61 -1.58 -3.23
CA PHE A 139 3.32 -2.16 -3.60
C PHE A 139 3.30 -2.73 -5.01
N GLY A 140 3.89 -2.03 -5.97
CA GLY A 140 4.00 -2.48 -7.36
C GLY A 140 4.76 -3.80 -7.49
N ILE A 141 5.91 -3.89 -6.83
CA ILE A 141 6.75 -5.09 -6.74
C ILE A 141 5.97 -6.25 -6.13
N LEU A 142 5.36 -6.00 -4.98
CA LEU A 142 4.61 -7.01 -4.25
C LEU A 142 3.50 -7.61 -5.12
N VAL A 143 2.67 -6.77 -5.74
CA VAL A 143 1.56 -7.23 -6.59
C VAL A 143 2.08 -7.95 -7.84
N THR A 144 3.19 -7.50 -8.42
CA THR A 144 3.79 -8.13 -9.60
C THR A 144 4.33 -9.53 -9.30
N ILE A 145 4.93 -9.73 -8.13
CA ILE A 145 5.50 -11.00 -7.70
C ILE A 145 4.40 -11.93 -7.17
N PHE A 146 3.52 -11.40 -6.32
CA PHE A 146 2.40 -12.11 -5.72
C PHE A 146 1.11 -11.79 -6.47
N ARG A 147 1.03 -12.30 -7.70
CA ARG A 147 0.01 -11.95 -8.70
C ARG A 147 -1.43 -12.17 -8.25
N PHE A 148 -1.68 -12.99 -7.24
CA PHE A 148 -3.02 -13.14 -6.67
C PHE A 148 -3.57 -11.84 -6.06
N LEU A 149 -2.70 -10.87 -5.71
CA LEU A 149 -3.09 -9.53 -5.26
C LEU A 149 -3.50 -8.58 -6.40
N MET A 150 -3.39 -9.02 -7.67
CA MET A 150 -3.84 -8.26 -8.85
C MET A 150 -5.35 -8.39 -9.07
N ASP A 151 -5.91 -9.54 -8.72
CA ASP A 151 -7.31 -9.89 -8.99
C ASP A 151 -8.11 -9.99 -7.68
N ALA A 152 -9.42 -10.14 -7.81
CA ALA A 152 -10.29 -10.40 -6.68
C ALA A 152 -9.99 -11.79 -6.11
N ILE A 153 -9.64 -11.81 -4.83
CA ILE A 153 -9.36 -13.06 -4.11
C ILE A 153 -10.69 -13.73 -3.78
N ASP A 154 -10.93 -14.89 -4.39
CA ASP A 154 -12.08 -15.74 -4.09
C ASP A 154 -11.79 -16.60 -2.86
N ILE A 155 -12.14 -16.11 -1.68
CA ILE A 155 -12.03 -16.90 -0.45
C ILE A 155 -13.30 -16.71 0.38
N MET A 156 -13.84 -17.84 0.86
CA MET A 156 -15.05 -17.91 1.67
C MET A 156 -15.02 -17.08 2.98
N ALA A 157 -13.84 -16.60 3.41
CA ALA A 157 -13.69 -15.80 4.63
C ALA A 157 -12.61 -14.71 4.51
N PRO A 158 -12.94 -13.42 4.77
CA PRO A 158 -11.99 -12.30 4.80
C PRO A 158 -10.75 -12.52 5.67
N LYS A 159 -10.88 -13.24 6.80
CA LYS A 159 -9.75 -13.53 7.72
C LYS A 159 -8.62 -14.34 7.05
N ASN A 160 -8.94 -15.13 6.04
CA ASN A 160 -7.91 -15.86 5.30
C ASN A 160 -7.13 -14.92 4.37
N VAL A 161 -7.81 -13.92 3.79
CA VAL A 161 -7.17 -12.86 3.00
C VAL A 161 -6.17 -12.11 3.88
N ASP A 162 -6.52 -11.77 5.12
CA ASP A 162 -5.61 -11.12 6.06
C ASP A 162 -4.34 -11.92 6.28
N ARG A 163 -4.47 -13.24 6.54
CA ARG A 163 -3.33 -14.13 6.78
C ARG A 163 -2.43 -14.27 5.57
N ILE A 164 -3.00 -14.52 4.40
CA ILE A 164 -2.25 -14.67 3.14
C ILE A 164 -1.52 -13.36 2.82
N THR A 165 -2.19 -12.24 3.03
CA THR A 165 -1.64 -10.90 2.86
C THR A 165 -0.44 -10.69 3.79
N LEU A 166 -0.57 -10.98 5.09
CA LEU A 166 0.54 -10.86 6.05
C LEU A 166 1.72 -11.77 5.70
N VAL A 167 1.47 -13.03 5.33
CA VAL A 167 2.54 -13.96 4.89
C VAL A 167 3.28 -13.42 3.67
N THR A 168 2.54 -12.82 2.74
CA THR A 168 3.09 -12.23 1.51
C THR A 168 4.04 -11.06 1.81
N TYR A 169 3.66 -10.18 2.74
CA TYR A 169 4.54 -9.11 3.21
C TYR A 169 5.80 -9.62 3.92
N SER A 170 5.65 -10.62 4.80
CA SER A 170 6.77 -11.25 5.48
C SER A 170 7.75 -11.89 4.50
N LEU A 171 7.23 -12.59 3.47
CA LEU A 171 8.05 -13.21 2.45
C LEU A 171 8.75 -12.17 1.56
N HIS A 172 8.07 -11.09 1.19
CA HIS A 172 8.69 -9.97 0.49
C HIS A 172 9.86 -9.39 1.27
N ASN A 173 9.67 -9.08 2.55
CA ASN A 173 10.72 -8.55 3.41
C ASN A 173 11.89 -9.53 3.54
N TRP A 174 11.60 -10.83 3.73
CA TRP A 174 12.64 -11.85 3.79
C TRP A 174 13.45 -11.90 2.50
N LEU A 175 12.79 -11.99 1.34
CA LEU A 175 13.46 -12.00 0.02
C LEU A 175 14.28 -10.74 -0.21
N ARG A 176 13.76 -9.57 0.19
CA ARG A 176 14.48 -8.30 0.09
C ARG A 176 15.77 -8.32 0.92
N LYS A 177 15.74 -8.90 2.12
CA LYS A 177 16.91 -8.96 3.02
C LYS A 177 17.89 -10.09 2.70
N THR A 178 17.47 -11.14 2.03
CA THR A 178 18.31 -12.33 1.76
C THR A 178 18.76 -12.47 0.32
N SER A 179 18.18 -11.72 -0.62
CA SER A 179 18.50 -11.80 -2.04
C SER A 179 18.66 -10.43 -2.67
N ASP A 180 19.90 -10.10 -3.05
CA ASP A 180 20.23 -8.89 -3.81
C ASP A 180 19.57 -8.86 -5.19
N MET A 181 19.16 -10.03 -5.71
CA MET A 181 18.51 -10.17 -7.00
C MET A 181 16.98 -10.01 -6.95
N TYR A 182 16.40 -9.95 -5.75
CA TYR A 182 14.96 -9.80 -5.59
C TYR A 182 14.43 -8.45 -6.13
N ILE A 183 15.14 -7.36 -5.83
CA ILE A 183 14.85 -6.02 -6.36
C ILE A 183 16.12 -5.46 -6.97
N THR A 184 16.13 -5.37 -8.30
CA THR A 184 17.23 -4.75 -9.05
C THR A 184 16.94 -3.28 -9.32
N GLN A 185 17.97 -2.49 -9.63
CA GLN A 185 17.81 -1.05 -9.92
C GLN A 185 16.85 -0.76 -11.07
N ARG A 186 16.79 -1.65 -12.08
CA ARG A 186 15.86 -1.52 -13.21
C ARG A 186 14.42 -1.93 -12.85
N TYR A 187 14.26 -2.65 -11.74
CA TYR A 187 12.95 -3.12 -11.31
C TYR A 187 12.12 -1.98 -10.72
N VAL A 188 12.76 -1.07 -9.98
CA VAL A 188 12.17 0.12 -9.36
C VAL A 188 12.28 1.36 -10.24
N ASP A 189 11.44 2.35 -9.96
CA ASP A 189 11.59 3.68 -10.53
C ASP A 189 12.94 4.30 -10.15
N PHE A 190 13.62 4.94 -11.10
CA PHE A 190 14.85 5.71 -10.84
C PHE A 190 14.84 7.06 -11.57
N GLU A 191 15.64 8.00 -11.10
CA GLU A 191 15.83 9.30 -11.76
C GLU A 191 17.12 9.27 -12.57
N ASP A 192 17.02 9.53 -13.87
CA ASP A 192 18.15 9.89 -14.68
C ASP A 192 18.46 11.37 -14.45
N ILE A 193 19.56 11.63 -13.72
CA ILE A 193 19.96 12.98 -13.34
C ILE A 193 20.46 13.77 -14.56
N GLN A 194 21.04 13.09 -15.55
CA GLN A 194 21.59 13.73 -16.75
C GLN A 194 20.45 14.20 -17.64
N GLU A 195 19.49 13.32 -17.90
CA GLU A 195 18.31 13.62 -18.72
C GLU A 195 17.23 14.39 -17.95
N ARG A 196 17.33 14.44 -16.62
CA ARG A 196 16.30 14.97 -15.71
C ARG A 196 14.95 14.29 -15.90
N VAL A 197 14.99 13.02 -16.31
CA VAL A 197 13.81 12.21 -16.58
C VAL A 197 13.68 11.17 -15.49
N VAL A 198 12.43 10.90 -15.16
CA VAL A 198 12.04 9.79 -14.33
C VAL A 198 11.87 8.56 -15.21
N VAL A 199 12.66 7.52 -14.97
CA VAL A 199 12.52 6.24 -15.67
C VAL A 199 11.64 5.30 -14.83
N PRO A 200 10.52 4.82 -15.39
CA PRO A 200 9.64 3.89 -14.68
C PRO A 200 10.30 2.53 -14.49
N GLY A 201 10.16 1.96 -13.30
CA GLY A 201 10.62 0.61 -13.00
C GLY A 201 9.89 -0.45 -13.81
N SER A 202 10.57 -1.55 -14.12
CA SER A 202 10.00 -2.61 -14.95
C SER A 202 8.72 -3.24 -14.38
N TRP A 203 8.51 -3.18 -13.05
CA TRP A 203 7.28 -3.65 -12.41
C TRP A 203 6.04 -2.95 -12.99
N ARG A 204 6.14 -1.67 -13.37
CA ARG A 204 5.02 -0.91 -13.94
C ARG A 204 4.55 -1.50 -15.28
N ALA A 205 5.51 -1.88 -16.13
CA ALA A 205 5.22 -2.51 -17.42
C ALA A 205 4.75 -3.96 -17.27
N GLN A 206 5.30 -4.70 -16.30
CA GLN A 206 4.82 -6.06 -15.99
C GLN A 206 3.39 -6.05 -15.44
N LEU A 207 3.08 -5.12 -14.53
CA LEU A 207 1.74 -4.94 -14.00
C LEU A 207 0.74 -4.58 -15.10
N ARG A 208 1.06 -3.63 -15.98
CA ARG A 208 0.19 -3.27 -17.11
C ARG A 208 -0.11 -4.49 -18.01
N ARG A 209 0.92 -5.23 -18.41
CA ARG A 209 0.75 -6.44 -19.23
C ARG A 209 -0.07 -7.53 -18.53
N ALA A 210 0.14 -7.71 -17.22
CA ALA A 210 -0.63 -8.65 -16.44
C ALA A 210 -2.11 -8.25 -16.37
N LEU A 211 -2.42 -6.98 -16.14
CA LEU A 211 -3.80 -6.48 -16.12
C LEU A 211 -4.47 -6.58 -17.50
N GLU A 212 -3.76 -6.30 -18.59
CA GLU A 212 -4.27 -6.48 -19.96
C GLU A 212 -4.60 -7.95 -20.27
N SER A 213 -3.84 -8.89 -19.72
CA SER A 213 -4.11 -10.32 -19.88
C SER A 213 -5.32 -10.83 -19.08
N LEU A 214 -5.80 -10.06 -18.10
CA LEU A 214 -6.92 -10.40 -17.22
C LEU A 214 -8.28 -9.89 -17.76
N LEU A 215 -8.48 -9.86 -19.10
CA LEU A 215 -9.74 -9.39 -19.70
C LEU A 215 -10.98 -9.94 -18.96
N PRO A 216 -12.01 -9.10 -18.76
CA PRO A 216 -13.07 -9.40 -17.82
C PRO A 216 -13.82 -10.65 -18.24
N THR A 217 -13.79 -11.69 -17.41
CA THR A 217 -14.78 -12.75 -17.45
C THR A 217 -16.11 -12.04 -17.20
N ARG A 218 -16.87 -11.77 -18.27
CA ARG A 218 -18.28 -11.41 -18.15
C ARG A 218 -18.94 -12.59 -17.44
N TYR A 219 -19.08 -12.51 -16.13
CA TYR A 219 -20.08 -13.30 -15.44
C TYR A 219 -21.42 -12.84 -16.01
N SER A 220 -21.89 -13.60 -17.00
CA SER A 220 -23.29 -13.58 -17.41
C SER A 220 -24.09 -13.95 -16.18
N ASN A 221 -24.60 -12.95 -15.47
CA ASN A 221 -25.60 -13.13 -14.43
C ASN A 221 -26.87 -13.70 -15.08
N HIS A 222 -26.90 -15.01 -15.31
CA HIS A 222 -28.13 -15.78 -15.44
C HIS A 222 -28.75 -15.93 -14.05
N ALA A 223 -29.16 -14.81 -13.46
CA ALA A 223 -30.15 -14.80 -12.39
C ALA A 223 -31.51 -14.66 -13.06
N SER A 224 -32.17 -15.79 -13.25
CA SER A 224 -33.53 -15.95 -13.74
C SER A 224 -34.51 -14.99 -13.06
N ARG A 225 -35.07 -14.05 -13.84
CA ARG A 225 -36.36 -13.40 -13.54
C ARG A 225 -37.44 -14.49 -13.57
N ARG A 226 -37.82 -15.02 -12.41
CA ARG A 226 -39.18 -15.58 -12.26
C ARG A 226 -40.12 -14.40 -12.08
N GLN A 227 -41.01 -14.24 -13.06
CA GLN A 227 -42.11 -13.30 -13.06
C GLN A 227 -43.00 -13.58 -11.84
N TYR A 228 -43.34 -12.52 -11.10
CA TYR A 228 -44.56 -12.50 -10.31
C TYR A 228 -45.71 -12.20 -11.28
N GLN A 229 -46.60 -13.16 -11.45
CA GLN A 229 -48.03 -12.92 -11.69
C GLN A 229 -48.75 -13.12 -10.36
#